data_AF-A0A2X1MTI5-F1
#
_entry.id   AF-A0A2X1MTI5-F1
#
_cell.length_a   1.000
_cell.length_b   1.000
_cell.length_c   1.000
_cell.angle_alpha   90.00
_cell.angle_beta   90.00
_cell.angle_gamma   90.00
#
_symmetry.space_group_name_H-M   'P 1'
#
loop_
_entity.id
_entity.type
_entity.pdbx_description
1 polymer ?
#
loop_
_entity_poly.entity_id
_entity_poly.type
_entity_poly.pdbx_seq_one_letter_code
_entity_poly.pdbx_strand_id
1 'polypeptide(L)'
;MAAIAFIGLGQMGSPMASNLLQQGHQLRVFDVNAEAVRHLVDKGATPAANPAQAAKDAEFIITMLPNGDLVRSVLFGENGVCESLSTDALVIDMSTIHPLQTDKLIADMQAKGFSMMDVPVGRTSANAITGTLLLLAGGTAEQVERATPILMAMGSELINAGGPGMGIRVKLINNYMSIALNALSGRSCRFVRSPESSLRCCRQSDERYRRR
;
A
#
# COMPACT_ATOMS: atom_id res chain seq x y z
N MET A 1 7.32 -9.39 18.98
CA MET A 1 6.99 -7.97 19.19
C MET A 1 8.10 -7.14 18.56
N ALA A 2 7.77 -6.19 17.70
CA ALA A 2 8.74 -5.35 16.98
C ALA A 2 8.39 -3.87 17.19
N ALA A 3 9.40 -3.00 17.09
CA ALA A 3 9.23 -1.54 17.13
C ALA A 3 9.02 -1.03 15.70
N ILE A 4 7.87 -0.38 15.46
CA ILE A 4 7.44 0.02 14.11
C ILE A 4 7.13 1.52 14.10
N ALA A 5 7.67 2.24 13.13
CA ALA A 5 7.21 3.58 12.79
C ALA A 5 6.15 3.46 11.69
N PHE A 6 5.00 4.12 11.84
CA PHE A 6 3.96 4.17 10.80
C PHE A 6 3.66 5.61 10.41
N ILE A 7 3.92 5.97 9.15
CA ILE A 7 3.78 7.33 8.64
C ILE A 7 2.73 7.36 7.53
N GLY A 8 1.68 8.16 7.73
CA GLY A 8 0.51 8.23 6.87
C GLY A 8 -0.65 7.42 7.44
N LEU A 9 -1.60 8.09 8.07
CA LEU A 9 -2.73 7.52 8.81
C LEU A 9 -4.07 7.83 8.12
N GLY A 10 -4.05 7.85 6.78
CA GLY A 10 -5.26 8.03 5.97
C GLY A 10 -6.18 6.79 5.97
N GLN A 11 -7.05 6.72 4.96
CA GLN A 11 -8.06 5.66 4.81
C GLN A 11 -7.50 4.23 4.82
N MET A 12 -6.28 4.03 4.29
CA MET A 12 -5.60 2.74 4.32
C MET A 12 -4.68 2.61 5.54
N GLY A 13 -3.89 3.65 5.83
CA GLY A 13 -2.85 3.60 6.85
C GLY A 13 -3.36 3.43 8.28
N SER A 14 -4.45 4.13 8.65
CA SER A 14 -5.04 4.04 9.99
C SER A 14 -5.50 2.62 10.38
N PRO A 15 -6.28 1.89 9.56
CA PRO A 15 -6.62 0.51 9.86
C PRO A 15 -5.42 -0.44 9.79
N MET A 16 -4.46 -0.22 8.88
CA MET A 16 -3.22 -1.02 8.82
C MET A 16 -2.40 -0.90 10.13
N ALA A 17 -2.19 0.33 10.62
CA ALA A 17 -1.54 0.59 11.90
C ALA A 17 -2.33 0.00 13.08
N SER A 18 -3.66 0.05 13.03
CA SER A 18 -4.53 -0.56 14.06
C SER A 18 -4.33 -2.08 14.15
N ASN A 19 -4.19 -2.77 13.01
CA ASN A 19 -3.96 -4.22 13.01
C ASN A 19 -2.58 -4.58 13.58
N LEU A 20 -1.56 -3.78 13.30
CA LEU A 20 -0.23 -3.97 13.90
C LEU A 20 -0.26 -3.84 15.42
N LEU A 21 -1.01 -2.87 15.96
CA LEU A 21 -1.24 -2.75 17.40
C LEU A 21 -1.96 -3.98 17.97
N GLN A 22 -2.99 -4.48 17.29
CA GLN A 22 -3.74 -5.67 17.71
C GLN A 22 -2.88 -6.94 17.74
N GLN A 23 -1.87 -7.04 16.88
CA GLN A 23 -0.88 -8.13 16.89
C GLN A 23 0.24 -7.93 17.93
N GLY A 24 0.15 -6.88 18.76
CA GLY A 24 1.06 -6.63 19.87
C GLY A 24 2.37 -5.96 19.47
N HIS A 25 2.44 -5.29 18.32
CA HIS A 25 3.60 -4.47 17.95
C HIS A 25 3.57 -3.11 18.66
N GLN A 26 4.75 -2.52 18.87
CA GLN A 26 4.88 -1.18 19.42
C GLN A 26 4.95 -0.18 18.28
N LEU A 27 3.99 0.75 18.20
CA LEU A 27 3.92 1.70 17.10
C LEU A 27 4.24 3.12 17.55
N ARG A 28 5.15 3.78 16.83
CA ARG A 28 5.30 5.23 16.80
C ARG A 28 4.64 5.75 15.52
N VAL A 29 3.67 6.65 15.64
CA VAL A 29 2.86 7.08 14.49
C VAL A 29 2.98 8.56 14.20
N PHE A 30 2.95 8.90 12.92
CA PHE A 30 2.95 10.30 12.45
C PHE A 30 2.01 10.47 11.26
N ASP A 31 1.26 11.56 11.29
CA ASP A 31 0.50 12.10 10.16
C ASP A 31 0.42 13.62 10.34
N VAL A 32 0.26 14.36 9.24
CA VAL A 32 0.03 15.81 9.29
C VAL A 32 -1.31 16.16 9.94
N ASN A 33 -2.27 15.23 9.92
CA ASN A 33 -3.55 15.33 10.60
C ASN A 33 -3.44 14.80 12.04
N ALA A 34 -3.43 15.73 13.01
CA ALA A 34 -3.36 15.42 14.43
C ALA A 34 -4.54 14.55 14.94
N GLU A 35 -5.72 14.63 14.33
CA GLU A 35 -6.86 13.80 14.72
C GLU A 35 -6.63 12.33 14.34
N ALA A 36 -6.02 12.08 13.18
CA ALA A 36 -5.66 10.72 12.75
C ALA A 36 -4.63 10.10 13.70
N VAL A 37 -3.65 10.90 14.16
CA VAL A 37 -2.68 10.49 15.19
C VAL A 37 -3.39 10.15 16.49
N ARG A 38 -4.26 11.05 17.00
CA ARG A 38 -5.00 10.85 18.26
C ARG A 38 -5.77 9.53 18.27
N HIS A 39 -6.49 9.22 17.19
CA HIS A 39 -7.25 7.98 17.09
C HIS A 39 -6.38 6.70 17.23
N LEU A 40 -5.12 6.73 16.80
CA LEU A 40 -4.20 5.60 17.00
C LEU A 40 -3.58 5.61 18.39
N VAL A 41 -3.35 6.79 18.99
CA VAL A 41 -2.89 6.92 20.38
C VAL A 41 -3.93 6.35 21.35
N ASP A 42 -5.21 6.60 21.11
CA ASP A 42 -6.31 6.03 21.91
C ASP A 42 -6.33 4.48 21.85
N LYS A 43 -5.68 3.88 20.85
CA LYS A 43 -5.50 2.43 20.69
C LYS A 43 -4.16 1.91 21.22
N GLY A 44 -3.31 2.77 21.78
CA GLY A 44 -2.03 2.40 22.37
C GLY A 44 -0.78 2.72 21.52
N ALA A 45 -0.92 3.47 20.42
CA ALA A 45 0.25 3.99 19.71
C ALA A 45 0.93 5.14 20.47
N THR A 46 2.22 5.34 20.22
CA THR A 46 2.97 6.52 20.67
C THR A 46 2.97 7.58 19.57
N PRO A 47 2.57 8.84 19.85
CA PRO A 47 2.64 9.90 18.84
C PRO A 47 4.09 10.35 18.62
N ALA A 48 4.43 10.71 17.39
CA ALA A 48 5.67 11.40 17.05
C ALA A 48 5.36 12.78 16.46
N ALA A 49 6.21 13.79 16.71
CA ALA A 49 5.99 15.14 16.18
C ALA A 49 6.39 15.29 14.71
N ASN A 50 7.24 14.39 14.20
CA ASN A 50 7.73 14.39 12.82
C ASN A 50 8.25 12.97 12.41
N PRO A 51 8.53 12.74 11.12
CA PRO A 51 9.02 11.45 10.63
C PRO A 51 10.31 10.95 11.29
N ALA A 52 11.31 11.82 11.53
CA ALA A 52 12.53 11.46 12.25
C ALA A 52 12.21 10.89 13.64
N GLN A 53 11.42 11.62 14.42
CA GLN A 53 11.00 11.15 15.75
C GLN A 53 10.22 9.83 15.70
N ALA A 54 9.45 9.57 14.64
CA ALA A 54 8.77 8.30 14.48
C ALA A 54 9.77 7.16 14.23
N ALA A 55 10.78 7.40 13.38
CA ALA A 55 11.79 6.42 12.98
C ALA A 55 12.83 6.08 14.05
N LYS A 56 13.02 6.96 15.04
CA LYS A 56 13.99 6.72 16.12
C LYS A 56 13.69 5.41 16.86
N ASP A 57 14.70 4.55 16.95
CA ASP A 57 14.66 3.22 17.57
C ASP A 57 13.66 2.22 16.94
N ALA A 58 13.12 2.54 15.76
CA ALA A 58 12.23 1.65 15.02
C ALA A 58 13.04 0.62 14.21
N GLU A 59 12.60 -0.64 14.23
CA GLU A 59 13.14 -1.70 13.39
C GLU A 59 12.53 -1.67 11.99
N PHE A 60 11.24 -1.34 11.90
CA PHE A 60 10.51 -1.24 10.64
C PHE A 60 9.87 0.14 10.51
N ILE A 61 10.00 0.76 9.34
CA ILE A 61 9.39 2.06 9.06
C ILE A 61 8.45 1.88 7.87
N ILE A 62 7.15 2.03 8.11
CA ILE A 62 6.11 1.87 7.10
C ILE A 62 5.64 3.25 6.65
N THR A 63 5.60 3.47 5.34
CA THR A 63 4.98 4.66 4.74
C THR A 63 3.76 4.28 3.91
N MET A 64 2.67 5.02 4.06
CA MET A 64 1.43 4.84 3.30
C MET A 64 0.84 6.19 2.90
N LEU A 65 1.35 6.75 1.80
CA LEU A 65 1.17 8.14 1.41
C LEU A 65 0.53 8.30 0.02
N PRO A 66 -0.05 9.48 -0.30
CA PRO A 66 -0.77 9.68 -1.56
C PRO A 66 0.09 9.65 -2.85
N ASN A 67 1.36 10.05 -2.79
CA ASN A 67 2.23 10.14 -3.96
C ASN A 67 3.73 10.09 -3.60
N GLY A 68 4.57 9.91 -4.62
CA GLY A 68 6.02 9.74 -4.45
C GLY A 68 6.76 10.98 -3.96
N ASP A 69 6.24 12.19 -4.19
CA ASP A 69 6.87 13.43 -3.70
C ASP A 69 6.72 13.54 -2.18
N LEU A 70 5.56 13.14 -1.66
CA LEU A 70 5.32 13.04 -0.22
C LEU A 70 6.17 11.94 0.41
N VAL A 71 6.30 10.77 -0.23
CA VAL A 71 7.22 9.71 0.23
C VAL A 71 8.66 10.25 0.30
N ARG A 72 9.13 10.90 -0.77
CA ARG A 72 10.45 11.54 -0.78
C ARG A 72 10.62 12.56 0.34
N SER A 73 9.64 13.45 0.53
CA SER A 73 9.70 14.49 1.57
C SER A 73 9.74 13.88 2.97
N VAL A 74 8.99 12.81 3.21
CA VAL A 74 8.96 12.12 4.51
C VAL A 74 10.28 11.39 4.77
N LEU A 75 10.91 10.81 3.75
CA LEU A 75 12.16 10.09 3.91
C LEU A 75 13.38 11.03 4.01
N PHE A 76 13.47 12.01 3.12
CA PHE A 76 14.68 12.81 2.89
C PHE A 76 14.53 14.31 3.18
N GLY A 77 13.32 14.79 3.48
CA GLY A 77 13.08 16.20 3.79
C GLY A 77 13.58 16.58 5.19
N GLU A 78 13.31 17.82 5.58
CA GLU A 78 13.61 18.31 6.93
C GLU A 78 12.83 17.53 7.99
N ASN A 79 13.51 17.07 9.04
CA ASN A 79 12.97 16.14 10.03
C ASN A 79 12.51 14.81 9.40
N GLY A 80 13.13 14.42 8.30
CA GLY A 80 12.82 13.19 7.56
C GLY A 80 13.32 11.93 8.26
N VAL A 81 12.78 10.78 7.88
CA VAL A 81 13.14 9.47 8.44
C VAL A 81 14.66 9.26 8.46
N CYS A 82 15.37 9.64 7.39
CA CYS A 82 16.82 9.43 7.27
C CYS A 82 17.67 10.13 8.34
N GLU A 83 17.15 11.13 9.07
CA GLU A 83 17.92 11.85 10.10
C GLU A 83 18.16 11.01 11.37
N SER A 84 17.35 9.99 11.60
CA SER A 84 17.38 9.16 12.83
C SER A 84 17.18 7.67 12.56
N LEU A 85 17.19 7.26 11.29
CA LEU A 85 17.04 5.88 10.87
C LEU A 85 18.28 5.07 11.24
N SER A 86 18.10 3.90 11.85
CA SER A 86 19.18 2.93 12.03
C SER A 86 19.51 2.24 10.71
N THR A 87 20.79 1.95 10.45
CA THR A 87 21.21 1.14 9.29
C THR A 87 20.69 -0.30 9.35
N ASP A 88 20.36 -0.79 10.55
CA ASP A 88 19.79 -2.12 10.74
C ASP A 88 18.28 -2.16 10.51
N ALA A 89 17.63 -1.00 10.40
CA ALA A 89 16.20 -0.90 10.18
C ALA A 89 15.81 -1.14 8.71
N LEU A 90 14.55 -1.52 8.49
CA LEU A 90 13.98 -1.74 7.16
C LEU A 90 12.84 -0.76 6.88
N VAL A 91 12.99 0.05 5.83
CA VAL A 91 11.92 0.92 5.34
C VAL A 91 11.05 0.15 4.34
N ILE A 92 9.73 0.23 4.52
CA ILE A 92 8.71 -0.43 3.71
C ILE A 92 7.76 0.64 3.18
N ASP A 93 7.86 0.97 1.89
CA ASP A 93 6.87 1.84 1.25
C ASP A 93 5.71 1.01 0.71
N MET A 94 4.51 1.24 1.26
CA MET A 94 3.28 0.59 0.85
C MET A 94 2.41 1.49 -0.04
N SER A 95 2.90 2.70 -0.33
CA SER A 95 2.24 3.69 -1.19
C SER A 95 2.14 3.20 -2.64
N THR A 96 1.13 3.67 -3.37
CA THR A 96 1.05 3.43 -4.82
C THR A 96 1.59 4.65 -5.55
N ILE A 97 2.88 4.62 -5.92
CA ILE A 97 3.61 5.74 -6.55
C ILE A 97 4.18 5.36 -7.93
N HIS A 98 4.87 6.30 -8.58
CA HIS A 98 5.52 6.03 -9.85
C HIS A 98 6.70 5.04 -9.66
N PRO A 99 6.83 3.96 -10.44
CA PRO A 99 7.83 2.92 -10.20
C PRO A 99 9.27 3.43 -10.33
N LEU A 100 9.54 4.35 -11.26
CA LEU A 100 10.87 4.99 -11.36
C LEU A 100 11.19 5.90 -10.16
N GLN A 101 10.17 6.43 -9.47
CA GLN A 101 10.40 7.13 -8.20
C GLN A 101 10.77 6.13 -7.12
N THR A 102 10.09 4.98 -7.02
CA THR A 102 10.45 3.88 -6.11
C THR A 102 11.89 3.43 -6.33
N ASP A 103 12.31 3.17 -7.58
CA ASP A 103 13.69 2.77 -7.89
C ASP A 103 14.70 3.80 -7.39
N LYS A 104 14.42 5.09 -7.63
CA LYS A 104 15.27 6.19 -7.18
C LYS A 104 15.31 6.31 -5.66
N LEU A 105 14.18 6.14 -4.98
CA LEU A 105 14.12 6.16 -3.51
C LEU A 105 14.96 5.02 -2.92
N ILE A 106 14.82 3.80 -3.45
CA ILE A 106 15.62 2.64 -3.01
C ILE A 106 17.11 2.90 -3.24
N ALA A 107 17.50 3.41 -4.41
CA ALA A 107 18.89 3.73 -4.72
C ALA A 107 19.47 4.82 -3.79
N ASP A 108 18.71 5.90 -3.54
CA ASP A 108 19.14 6.99 -2.65
C ASP A 108 19.24 6.55 -1.19
N MET A 109 18.35 5.64 -0.73
CA MET A 109 18.44 5.02 0.59
C MET A 109 19.68 4.14 0.70
N GLN A 110 19.93 3.30 -0.30
CA GLN A 110 21.09 2.42 -0.34
C GLN A 110 22.40 3.20 -0.37
N ALA A 111 22.46 4.32 -1.11
CA ALA A 111 23.63 5.22 -1.14
C ALA A 111 23.97 5.82 0.24
N LYS A 112 22.99 5.89 1.15
CA LYS A 112 23.17 6.32 2.55
C LYS A 112 23.39 5.16 3.53
N GLY A 113 23.42 3.91 3.03
CA GLY A 113 23.56 2.72 3.87
C GLY A 113 22.26 2.22 4.50
N PHE A 114 21.09 2.68 4.02
CA PHE A 114 19.80 2.27 4.52
C PHE A 114 19.13 1.23 3.62
N SER A 115 18.31 0.36 4.23
CA SER A 115 17.53 -0.65 3.52
C SER A 115 16.10 -0.19 3.27
N MET A 116 15.63 -0.28 2.02
CA MET A 116 14.27 0.05 1.62
C MET A 116 13.69 -1.02 0.68
N MET A 117 12.41 -1.34 0.83
CA MET A 117 11.63 -2.21 -0.06
C MET A 117 10.26 -1.60 -0.37
N ASP A 118 9.64 -2.06 -1.46
CA ASP A 118 8.30 -1.68 -1.90
C ASP A 118 7.30 -2.81 -1.69
N VAL A 119 6.24 -2.55 -0.91
CA VAL A 119 5.16 -3.51 -0.66
C VAL A 119 3.79 -2.86 -0.80
N PRO A 120 3.41 -2.37 -1.99
CA PRO A 120 2.08 -1.84 -2.21
C PRO A 120 1.00 -2.92 -2.06
N VAL A 121 -0.22 -2.49 -1.78
CA VAL A 121 -1.32 -3.39 -1.44
C VAL A 121 -2.43 -3.41 -2.48
N GLY A 122 -2.98 -4.58 -2.77
CA GLY A 122 -4.24 -4.75 -3.49
C GLY A 122 -5.44 -4.71 -2.56
N ARG A 123 -6.65 -4.85 -3.13
CA ARG A 123 -7.95 -4.75 -2.44
C ARG A 123 -8.24 -3.32 -1.93
N THR A 124 -9.10 -3.15 -0.93
CA THR A 124 -9.65 -1.82 -0.53
C THR A 124 -9.56 -1.56 0.98
N SER A 125 -10.01 -0.39 1.44
CA SER A 125 -10.00 -0.01 2.85
C SER A 125 -10.80 -0.95 3.75
N ALA A 126 -11.89 -1.55 3.25
CA ALA A 126 -12.62 -2.59 3.98
C ALA A 126 -11.71 -3.78 4.34
N ASN A 127 -10.84 -4.17 3.41
CA ASN A 127 -9.87 -5.24 3.63
C ASN A 127 -8.75 -4.80 4.57
N ALA A 128 -8.33 -3.54 4.50
CA ALA A 128 -7.38 -2.97 5.45
C ALA A 128 -7.88 -3.06 6.90
N ILE A 129 -9.17 -2.79 7.14
CA ILE A 129 -9.78 -2.92 8.48
C ILE A 129 -9.73 -4.37 8.99
N THR A 130 -9.98 -5.33 8.11
CA THR A 130 -10.01 -6.76 8.48
C THR A 130 -8.65 -7.46 8.45
N GLY A 131 -7.57 -6.77 8.08
CA GLY A 131 -6.24 -7.39 7.90
C GLY A 131 -6.18 -8.36 6.73
N THR A 132 -7.02 -8.16 5.69
CA THR A 132 -7.12 -9.05 4.53
C THR A 132 -6.63 -8.38 3.26
N LEU A 133 -5.60 -7.52 3.33
CA LEU A 133 -4.98 -6.98 2.12
C LEU A 133 -4.23 -8.06 1.33
N LEU A 134 -4.11 -7.81 0.03
CA LEU A 134 -3.18 -8.54 -0.85
C LEU A 134 -1.85 -7.78 -0.85
N LEU A 135 -0.78 -8.40 -0.41
CA LEU A 135 0.54 -7.79 -0.26
C LEU A 135 1.38 -8.12 -1.50
N LEU A 136 1.81 -7.10 -2.24
CA LEU A 136 2.62 -7.26 -3.44
C LEU A 136 4.07 -6.91 -3.10
N ALA A 137 4.82 -7.89 -2.58
CA ALA A 137 6.11 -7.65 -1.96
C ALA A 137 7.25 -7.64 -2.99
N GLY A 138 7.74 -6.44 -3.31
CA GLY A 138 9.06 -6.24 -3.90
C GLY A 138 10.17 -6.26 -2.84
N GLY A 139 11.41 -6.04 -3.25
CA GLY A 139 12.60 -6.15 -2.41
C GLY A 139 13.39 -7.44 -2.66
N THR A 140 14.53 -7.58 -1.98
CA THR A 140 15.33 -8.81 -2.03
C THR A 140 14.65 -9.95 -1.27
N ALA A 141 15.10 -11.20 -1.48
CA ALA A 141 14.53 -12.35 -0.79
C ALA A 141 14.63 -12.20 0.74
N GLU A 142 15.76 -11.68 1.23
CA GLU A 142 16.03 -11.44 2.65
C GLU A 142 15.12 -10.35 3.22
N GLN A 143 14.87 -9.27 2.46
CA GLN A 143 13.95 -8.21 2.88
C GLN A 143 12.52 -8.74 2.98
N VAL A 144 12.07 -9.53 1.99
CA VAL A 144 10.73 -10.12 1.99
C VAL A 144 10.56 -11.09 3.15
N GLU A 145 11.54 -11.97 3.39
CA GLU A 145 11.53 -12.90 4.52
C GLU A 145 11.44 -12.14 5.86
N ARG A 146 12.30 -11.15 6.06
CA ARG A 146 12.33 -10.33 7.29
C ARG A 146 11.02 -9.56 7.51
N ALA A 147 10.43 -9.01 6.46
CA ALA A 147 9.21 -8.20 6.56
C ALA A 147 7.93 -9.05 6.70
N THR A 148 7.94 -10.31 6.26
CA THR A 148 6.74 -11.18 6.19
C THR A 148 5.95 -11.23 7.51
N PRO A 149 6.56 -11.44 8.70
CA PRO A 149 5.81 -11.46 9.96
C PRO A 149 5.05 -10.15 10.25
N ILE A 150 5.61 -9.01 9.84
CA ILE A 150 4.99 -7.69 10.00
C ILE A 150 3.89 -7.48 8.96
N LEU A 151 4.16 -7.84 7.71
CA LEU A 151 3.23 -7.67 6.60
C LEU A 151 1.95 -8.49 6.79
N MET A 152 2.07 -9.73 7.30
CA MET A 152 0.93 -10.63 7.54
C MET A 152 0.00 -10.18 8.67
N ALA A 153 0.38 -9.18 9.47
CA ALA A 153 -0.56 -8.51 10.37
C ALA A 153 -1.58 -7.65 9.62
N MET A 154 -1.25 -7.19 8.41
CA MET A 154 -2.07 -6.27 7.62
C MET A 154 -2.71 -6.94 6.39
N GLY A 155 -2.18 -8.08 5.97
CA GLY A 155 -2.65 -8.83 4.82
C GLY A 155 -2.93 -10.30 5.11
N SER A 156 -3.75 -10.90 4.25
CA SER A 156 -4.05 -12.34 4.32
C SER A 156 -3.28 -13.16 3.29
N GLU A 157 -2.67 -12.50 2.32
CA GLU A 157 -2.02 -13.13 1.18
C GLU A 157 -0.83 -12.28 0.75
N LEU A 158 0.33 -12.92 0.56
CA LEU A 158 1.57 -12.27 0.14
C LEU A 158 2.04 -12.91 -1.17
N ILE A 159 2.25 -12.06 -2.18
CA ILE A 159 2.87 -12.44 -3.44
C ILE A 159 4.27 -11.83 -3.45
N ASN A 160 5.30 -12.68 -3.51
CA ASN A 160 6.66 -12.22 -3.75
C ASN A 160 6.79 -11.83 -5.24
N ALA A 161 7.05 -10.55 -5.49
CA ALA A 161 7.11 -9.97 -6.83
C ALA A 161 8.47 -10.19 -7.52
N GLY A 162 9.47 -10.75 -6.83
CA GLY A 162 10.71 -11.22 -7.44
C GLY A 162 11.86 -10.20 -7.51
N GLY A 163 11.79 -9.09 -6.77
CA GLY A 163 12.93 -8.17 -6.65
C GLY A 163 12.57 -6.73 -6.24
N PRO A 164 13.57 -5.89 -5.94
CA PRO A 164 13.37 -4.47 -5.66
C PRO A 164 12.63 -3.75 -6.79
N GLY A 165 11.59 -2.98 -6.43
CA GLY A 165 10.74 -2.25 -7.35
C GLY A 165 9.72 -3.11 -8.11
N MET A 166 9.71 -4.43 -7.95
CA MET A 166 8.77 -5.31 -8.66
C MET A 166 7.36 -5.26 -8.08
N GLY A 167 7.22 -5.00 -6.78
CA GLY A 167 5.93 -4.88 -6.09
C GLY A 167 5.11 -3.72 -6.66
N ILE A 168 5.72 -2.55 -6.80
CA ILE A 168 5.08 -1.37 -7.39
C ILE A 168 4.77 -1.53 -8.87
N ARG A 169 5.63 -2.23 -9.62
CA ARG A 169 5.38 -2.54 -11.03
C ARG A 169 4.16 -3.43 -11.21
N VAL A 170 4.08 -4.56 -10.48
CA VAL A 170 2.92 -5.46 -10.58
C VAL A 170 1.64 -4.75 -10.10
N LYS A 171 1.72 -3.93 -9.06
CA LYS A 171 0.59 -3.11 -8.61
C LYS A 171 0.11 -2.16 -9.70
N LEU A 172 1.02 -1.46 -10.37
CA LEU A 172 0.67 -0.49 -11.41
C LEU A 172 0.05 -1.19 -12.62
N ILE A 173 0.59 -2.33 -13.06
CA ILE A 173 0.02 -3.14 -14.14
C ILE A 173 -1.39 -3.61 -13.78
N ASN A 174 -1.58 -4.18 -12.58
CA ASN A 174 -2.89 -4.64 -12.12
C ASN A 174 -3.93 -3.49 -12.11
N ASN A 175 -3.54 -2.33 -11.57
CA ASN A 175 -4.43 -1.17 -11.52
C ASN A 175 -4.73 -0.62 -12.91
N TYR A 176 -3.72 -0.46 -13.77
CA TYR A 176 -3.89 0.01 -15.15
C TYR A 176 -4.89 -0.88 -15.90
N MET A 177 -4.68 -2.20 -15.86
CA MET A 177 -5.56 -3.16 -16.52
C MET A 177 -6.99 -3.09 -15.98
N SER A 178 -7.16 -3.07 -14.65
CA SER A 178 -8.49 -3.03 -14.02
C SER A 178 -9.23 -1.72 -14.32
N ILE A 179 -8.54 -0.58 -14.27
CA ILE A 179 -9.13 0.75 -14.51
C ILE A 179 -9.53 0.90 -15.99
N ALA A 180 -8.65 0.51 -16.91
CA ALA A 180 -8.94 0.54 -18.35
C ALA A 180 -10.10 -0.40 -18.71
N LEU A 181 -10.09 -1.61 -18.15
CA LEU A 181 -11.16 -2.60 -18.34
C LEU A 181 -12.49 -2.10 -17.78
N ASN A 182 -12.50 -1.39 -16.65
CA ASN A 182 -13.72 -0.81 -16.09
C ASN A 182 -14.35 0.22 -17.04
N ALA A 183 -13.54 1.11 -17.63
CA ALA A 183 -14.04 2.08 -18.61
C ALA A 183 -14.61 1.40 -19.86
N LEU A 184 -13.94 0.36 -20.37
CA LEU A 184 -14.42 -0.43 -21.50
C LEU A 184 -15.74 -1.14 -21.15
N SER A 185 -15.81 -1.78 -19.99
CA SER A 185 -16.98 -2.50 -19.50
C SER A 185 -18.18 -1.56 -19.33
N GLY A 186 -17.95 -0.35 -18.79
CA GLY A 186 -18.96 0.69 -18.68
C GLY A 186 -19.53 1.11 -20.03
N ARG A 187 -18.68 1.28 -21.06
CA ARG A 187 -19.13 1.58 -22.43
C ARG A 187 -19.94 0.45 -23.03
N SER A 188 -19.49 -0.80 -22.88
CA SER A 188 -20.22 -1.99 -23.36
C SER A 188 -21.60 -2.10 -22.70
N CYS A 189 -21.69 -1.91 -21.38
CA CYS A 189 -22.97 -1.90 -20.66
C CYS A 189 -23.90 -0.78 -21.15
N ARG A 190 -23.37 0.42 -21.45
CA ARG A 190 -24.15 1.52 -22.02
C ARG A 190 -24.64 1.21 -23.43
N PHE A 191 -23.79 0.62 -24.27
CA PHE A 191 -24.15 0.22 -25.62
C PHE A 191 -25.28 -0.81 -25.59
N VAL A 192 -25.17 -1.87 -24.78
CA VAL A 192 -26.21 -2.92 -24.65
C VAL A 192 -27.55 -2.36 -24.15
N ARG A 193 -27.53 -1.36 -23.27
CA ARG A 193 -28.74 -0.67 -22.79
C ARG A 193 -29.34 0.33 -23.78
N SER A 194 -28.72 0.55 -24.95
CA SER A 194 -29.34 1.38 -25.99
C SER A 194 -30.61 0.71 -26.52
N PRO A 195 -31.68 1.47 -26.84
CA PRO A 195 -32.96 0.91 -27.28
C PRO A 195 -32.81 -0.08 -28.47
N GLU A 196 -31.88 0.19 -29.38
CA GLU A 196 -31.62 -0.61 -30.58
C GLU A 196 -30.96 -1.98 -30.29
N SER A 197 -30.12 -2.08 -29.27
CA SER A 197 -29.43 -3.32 -28.89
C SER A 197 -30.28 -4.21 -27.98
N SER A 198 -31.13 -3.63 -27.12
CA SER A 198 -32.14 -4.38 -26.35
C SER A 198 -33.11 -5.13 -27.28
N LEU A 199 -33.51 -4.51 -28.40
CA LEU A 199 -34.35 -5.15 -29.41
C LEU A 199 -33.63 -6.31 -30.14
N ARG A 200 -32.31 -6.22 -30.36
CA ARG A 200 -31.53 -7.32 -30.98
C ARG A 200 -31.31 -8.50 -30.03
N CYS A 201 -31.10 -8.25 -28.74
CA CYS A 201 -30.94 -9.33 -27.75
C CYS A 201 -32.25 -10.13 -27.59
N CYS A 202 -33.42 -9.45 -27.58
CA CYS A 202 -34.73 -10.11 -27.61
C CYS A 202 -34.98 -10.88 -28.91
N ARG A 203 -34.61 -10.34 -30.08
CA ARG A 203 -34.79 -11.06 -31.36
C ARG A 203 -33.93 -12.33 -31.49
N GLN A 204 -32.69 -12.32 -30.99
CA GLN A 204 -31.83 -13.51 -31.04
C GLN A 204 -32.25 -14.62 -30.05
N SER A 205 -32.96 -14.27 -28.97
CA SER A 205 -33.52 -15.25 -28.04
C SER A 205 -34.83 -15.86 -28.58
N ASP A 206 -35.66 -15.07 -29.27
CA ASP A 206 -36.89 -15.56 -29.93
C ASP A 206 -36.61 -16.51 -31.11
N GLU A 207 -35.62 -16.22 -31.96
CA GLU A 207 -35.27 -17.10 -33.09
C GLU A 207 -34.70 -18.46 -32.64
N ARG A 208 -34.07 -18.50 -31.45
CA ARG A 208 -33.55 -19.74 -30.86
C ARG A 208 -34.67 -20.61 -30.25
N TYR A 209 -35.79 -20.00 -29.85
CA TYR A 209 -36.94 -20.72 -29.28
C TYR A 209 -37.88 -21.27 -30.37
N ARG A 210 -38.00 -20.60 -31.53
CA ARG A 210 -38.84 -21.08 -32.66
C ARG A 210 -38.22 -22.21 -33.51
N ARG A 211 -36.97 -22.60 -33.26
CA ARG A 211 -36.27 -23.70 -33.96
C ARG A 211 -36.16 -24.98 -33.12
N ARG A 212 -36.94 -25.11 -32.06
CA ARG A 212 -37.11 -26.35 -31.28
C ARG A 212 -38.54 -26.84 -31.38
#